data_AF-A0AAU6WKM3-F1
#
_entry.id   AF-A0AAU6WKM3-F1
#
_cell.length_a   1.000
_cell.length_b   1.000
_cell.length_c   1.000
_cell.angle_alpha   90.00
_cell.angle_beta   90.00
_cell.angle_gamma   90.00
#
_symmetry.space_group_name_H-M   'P 1'
#
loop_
_entity.id
_entity.type
_entity.pdbx_description
1 polymer ?
#
loop_
_entity_poly.entity_id
_entity_poly.type
_entity_poly.pdbx_seq_one_letter_code
_entity_poly.pdbx_strand_id
1 'polypeptide(L)'
;MKRIIISALALFGIFNAKAQENTNNEQPKKLTFDEANLVSSYYKQDGNNSAVTGGIGTEKLTDISNAIDVTVVKYDKKDRKNKFGLSVGIDHYTSASSDMIDLKANSSASHADTRIYPALSWSRENEAKGTTLMAGAMFSTEFDYQSVGANIGFAKKQATEWANLLQNSRRISTR
;
A
#
# COMPACT_ATOMS: atom_id res chain seq x y z
N MET A 1 7.20 5.81 35.75
CA MET A 1 6.16 5.24 34.86
C MET A 1 5.13 6.29 34.42
N LYS A 2 5.54 7.46 33.90
CA LYS A 2 4.61 8.55 33.47
C LYS A 2 4.83 9.05 32.04
N ARG A 3 5.85 8.53 31.34
CA ARG A 3 6.25 9.01 30.00
C ARG A 3 5.39 8.41 28.87
N ILE A 4 4.88 7.18 29.05
CA ILE A 4 4.08 6.46 28.05
C ILE A 4 2.69 7.10 27.83
N ILE A 5 2.14 7.74 28.87
CA ILE A 5 0.80 8.35 28.82
C ILE A 5 0.80 9.62 27.94
N ILE A 6 1.89 10.41 27.96
CA ILE A 6 2.01 11.65 27.17
C ILE A 6 2.11 11.32 25.67
N SER A 7 2.82 10.26 25.30
CA SER A 7 2.90 9.78 23.92
C SER A 7 1.55 9.27 23.39
N ALA A 8 0.75 8.58 24.21
CA ALA A 8 -0.58 8.12 23.81
C ALA A 8 -1.57 9.29 23.60
N LEU A 9 -1.51 10.30 24.46
CA LEU A 9 -2.30 11.54 24.32
C LEU A 9 -1.88 12.37 23.09
N ALA A 10 -0.59 12.42 22.78
CA ALA A 10 -0.09 13.09 21.58
C ALA A 10 -0.56 12.40 20.28
N LEU A 11 -0.62 11.06 20.26
CA LEU A 11 -1.19 10.31 19.13
C LEU A 11 -2.67 10.61 18.89
N PHE A 12 -3.47 10.77 19.95
CA PHE A 12 -4.91 11.07 19.83
C PHE A 12 -5.20 12.50 19.33
N GLY A 13 -4.28 13.45 19.52
CA GLY A 13 -4.44 14.84 19.06
C GLY A 13 -4.45 15.00 17.54
N ILE A 14 -3.87 14.06 16.79
CA ILE A 14 -3.74 14.12 15.33
C ILE A 14 -5.08 13.84 14.61
N PHE A 15 -6.03 13.16 15.27
CA PHE A 15 -7.33 12.80 14.68
C PHE A 15 -8.31 13.98 14.51
N ASN A 16 -7.98 15.19 14.95
CA ASN A 16 -8.85 16.37 14.84
C ASN A 16 -8.46 17.32 13.68
N ALA A 17 -7.55 16.93 12.79
CA ALA A 17 -7.22 17.74 11.61
C ALA A 17 -8.41 17.80 10.64
N LYS A 18 -9.09 18.95 10.59
CA LYS A 18 -10.09 19.26 9.56
C LYS A 18 -9.36 19.71 8.29
N ALA A 19 -9.50 18.97 7.20
CA ALA A 19 -9.02 19.40 5.89
C ALA A 19 -9.83 20.62 5.40
N GLN A 20 -9.16 21.63 4.83
CA GLN A 20 -9.83 22.73 4.15
C GLN A 20 -10.29 22.27 2.76
N GLU A 21 -11.60 22.22 2.52
CA GLU A 21 -12.14 22.03 1.17
C GLU A 21 -11.98 23.33 0.37
N ASN A 22 -11.07 23.33 -0.60
CA ASN A 22 -11.01 24.39 -1.61
C ASN A 22 -12.12 24.14 -2.64
N THR A 23 -13.11 25.02 -2.71
CA THR A 23 -14.23 24.98 -3.67
C THR A 23 -13.84 25.36 -5.10
N ASN A 24 -12.55 25.45 -5.41
CA ASN A 24 -12.06 25.76 -6.74
C ASN A 24 -12.06 24.48 -7.60
N ASN A 25 -13.00 24.39 -8.56
CA ASN A 25 -13.10 23.31 -9.56
C ASN A 25 -11.96 23.29 -10.59
N GLU A 26 -10.84 23.97 -10.32
CA GLU A 26 -9.69 23.99 -11.22
C GLU A 26 -8.77 22.79 -10.95
N GLN A 27 -8.38 22.10 -12.02
CA GLN A 27 -7.47 20.96 -11.91
C GLN A 27 -6.12 21.40 -11.30
N PRO A 28 -5.58 20.68 -10.30
CA PRO A 28 -4.37 21.08 -9.60
C PRO A 28 -3.15 21.03 -10.52
N LYS A 29 -2.74 22.19 -11.05
CA LYS A 29 -1.50 22.35 -11.84
C LYS A 29 -0.23 22.26 -10.98
N LYS A 30 -0.38 22.48 -9.66
CA LYS A 30 0.66 22.29 -8.65
C LYS A 30 0.54 20.88 -8.05
N LEU A 31 1.65 20.37 -7.54
CA LEU A 31 1.65 19.10 -6.81
C LEU A 31 0.76 19.25 -5.58
N THR A 32 -0.30 18.44 -5.51
CA THR A 32 -1.34 18.53 -4.48
C THR A 32 -1.49 17.17 -3.83
N PHE A 33 -1.65 17.16 -2.51
CA PHE A 33 -1.96 15.96 -1.75
C PHE A 33 -3.32 15.41 -2.18
N ASP A 34 -3.40 14.12 -2.47
CA ASP A 34 -4.64 13.44 -2.87
C ASP A 34 -5.18 12.66 -1.67
N GLU A 35 -4.42 11.69 -1.20
CA GLU A 35 -4.80 10.81 -0.08
C GLU A 35 -3.59 10.25 0.66
N ALA A 36 -3.82 9.85 1.91
CA ALA A 36 -2.92 9.01 2.67
C ALA A 36 -3.73 7.89 3.31
N ASN A 37 -3.30 6.65 3.11
CA ASN A 37 -3.92 5.45 3.67
C ASN A 37 -2.98 4.84 4.70
N LEU A 38 -3.54 4.44 5.84
CA LEU A 38 -2.87 3.61 6.84
C LEU A 38 -3.50 2.23 6.78
N VAL A 39 -2.70 1.23 6.40
CA VAL A 39 -3.12 -0.16 6.29
C VAL A 39 -2.47 -0.95 7.42
N SER A 40 -3.25 -1.73 8.15
CA SER A 40 -2.75 -2.61 9.20
C SER A 40 -3.38 -3.98 9.05
N SER A 41 -2.59 -5.04 9.18
CA SER A 41 -3.07 -6.41 9.16
C SER A 41 -2.46 -7.21 10.31
N TYR A 42 -3.24 -8.20 10.76
CA TYR A 42 -2.86 -9.12 11.82
C TYR A 42 -3.26 -10.53 11.42
N TYR A 43 -2.30 -11.44 11.45
CA TYR A 43 -2.53 -12.86 11.24
C TYR A 43 -1.95 -13.66 12.40
N LYS A 44 -2.70 -14.67 12.84
CA LYS A 44 -2.28 -15.59 13.89
C LYS A 44 -2.72 -16.99 13.54
N GLN A 45 -1.80 -17.92 13.68
CA GLN A 45 -2.05 -19.35 13.57
C GLN A 45 -1.56 -20.04 14.85
N ASP A 46 -2.27 -21.09 15.23
CA ASP A 46 -1.93 -21.95 16.36
C ASP A 46 -2.43 -23.37 16.05
N GLY A 47 -1.69 -24.38 16.50
CA GLY A 47 -1.90 -25.77 16.10
C GLY A 47 -0.76 -26.67 16.55
N ASN A 48 -0.95 -27.99 16.44
CA ASN A 48 0.04 -28.99 16.86
C ASN A 48 0.29 -30.09 15.80
N ASN A 49 0.09 -29.78 14.51
CA ASN A 49 0.31 -30.69 13.39
C ASN A 49 1.38 -30.13 12.45
N SER A 50 2.49 -29.66 13.02
CA SER A 50 3.56 -28.99 12.28
C SER A 50 4.06 -29.81 11.08
N ALA A 51 4.00 -29.20 9.90
CA ALA A 51 4.41 -29.86 8.66
C ALA A 51 5.91 -30.16 8.60
N VAL A 52 6.74 -29.33 9.26
CA VAL A 52 8.21 -29.46 9.24
C VAL A 52 8.72 -30.65 10.07
N THR A 53 7.91 -31.15 11.00
CA THR A 53 8.23 -32.28 11.89
C THR A 53 7.50 -33.57 11.53
N GLY A 54 6.86 -33.62 10.36
CA GLY A 54 6.07 -34.79 9.95
C GLY A 54 4.72 -34.91 10.68
N GLY A 55 4.15 -33.78 11.13
CA GLY A 55 2.80 -33.72 11.71
C GLY A 55 2.75 -33.68 13.24
N ILE A 56 3.89 -33.47 13.92
CA ILE A 56 3.96 -33.46 15.40
C ILE A 56 4.70 -32.22 15.89
N GLY A 57 4.02 -31.24 16.47
CA GLY A 57 4.66 -30.05 17.03
C GLY A 57 3.91 -28.77 16.67
N THR A 58 4.34 -27.65 17.26
CA THR A 58 3.60 -26.39 17.20
C THR A 58 3.62 -25.73 15.81
N GLU A 59 2.48 -25.16 15.42
CA GLU A 59 2.28 -24.34 14.21
C GLU A 59 2.12 -22.85 14.55
N LYS A 60 2.54 -22.44 15.75
CA LYS A 60 2.31 -21.08 16.24
C LYS A 60 3.02 -20.07 15.35
N LEU A 61 2.24 -19.16 14.78
CA LEU A 61 2.72 -18.11 13.91
C LEU A 61 1.95 -16.83 14.20
N THR A 62 2.63 -15.70 14.21
CA THR A 62 1.99 -14.38 14.32
C THR A 62 2.68 -13.40 13.39
N ASP A 63 1.89 -12.69 12.59
CA ASP A 63 2.33 -11.66 11.66
C ASP A 63 1.54 -10.38 11.92
N ILE A 64 2.27 -9.27 12.06
CA ILE A 64 1.73 -7.92 12.19
C ILE A 64 2.35 -7.07 11.08
N SER A 65 1.53 -6.55 10.17
CA SER A 65 1.98 -5.67 9.08
C SER A 65 1.31 -4.31 9.18
N ASN A 66 2.09 -3.25 8.97
CA ASN A 66 1.59 -1.89 8.87
C ASN A 66 2.22 -1.21 7.65
N ALA A 67 1.42 -0.52 6.86
CA ALA A 67 1.88 0.25 5.73
C ALA A 67 1.22 1.63 5.68
N ILE A 68 1.98 2.61 5.23
CA ILE A 68 1.49 3.95 4.91
C ILE A 68 1.65 4.15 3.41
N ASP A 69 0.56 4.48 2.75
CA ASP A 69 0.53 4.84 1.34
C ASP A 69 0.15 6.30 1.19
N VAL A 70 0.99 7.08 0.52
CA VAL A 70 0.74 8.51 0.25
C VAL A 70 0.67 8.71 -1.25
N THR A 71 -0.43 9.31 -1.71
CA THR A 71 -0.62 9.67 -3.11
C THR A 71 -0.66 11.18 -3.26
N VAL A 72 0.13 11.70 -4.19
CA VAL A 72 0.09 13.09 -4.62
C VAL A 72 -0.18 13.18 -6.12
N VAL A 73 -0.90 14.22 -6.52
CA VAL A 73 -1.35 14.41 -7.91
C VAL A 73 -0.91 15.75 -8.46
N LYS A 74 -0.68 15.76 -9.78
CA LYS A 74 -0.34 16.97 -10.53
C LYS A 74 -0.81 16.86 -11.98
N TYR A 75 -1.47 17.89 -12.46
CA TYR A 75 -1.77 18.05 -13.89
C TYR A 75 -0.59 18.68 -14.62
N ASP A 76 -0.25 18.14 -15.78
CA ASP A 76 0.77 18.72 -16.65
C ASP A 76 0.19 19.76 -17.64
N LYS A 77 1.06 20.38 -18.45
CA LYS A 77 0.67 21.40 -19.43
C LYS A 77 -0.29 20.90 -20.52
N LYS A 78 -0.48 19.59 -20.64
CA LYS A 78 -1.38 18.94 -21.62
C LYS A 78 -2.61 18.35 -20.92
N ASP A 79 -2.93 18.82 -19.72
CA ASP A 79 -4.05 18.36 -18.89
C ASP A 79 -4.06 16.85 -18.63
N ARG A 80 -2.86 16.23 -18.54
CA ARG A 80 -2.73 14.82 -18.16
C ARG A 80 -2.50 14.74 -16.65
N LYS A 81 -3.27 13.88 -15.99
CA LYS A 81 -3.18 13.63 -14.54
C LYS A 81 -1.98 12.75 -14.26
N ASN A 82 -1.00 13.27 -13.53
CA ASN A 82 0.13 12.49 -13.03
C ASN A 82 -0.14 12.17 -11.56
N LYS A 83 -0.12 10.89 -11.19
CA LYS A 83 -0.15 10.43 -9.80
C LYS A 83 1.23 9.92 -9.41
N PHE A 84 1.69 10.29 -8.23
CA PHE A 84 2.91 9.77 -7.62
C PHE A 84 2.52 9.13 -6.29
N GLY A 85 2.85 7.86 -6.12
CA GLY A 85 2.63 7.11 -4.90
C GLY A 85 3.95 6.84 -4.20
N LEU A 86 3.95 6.99 -2.88
CA LEU A 86 4.98 6.54 -1.98
C LEU A 86 4.34 5.60 -0.97
N SER A 87 4.85 4.38 -0.90
CA SER A 87 4.41 3.35 0.02
C SER A 87 5.57 2.94 0.90
N VAL A 88 5.36 2.83 2.21
CA VAL A 88 6.35 2.26 3.13
C VAL A 88 5.62 1.32 4.06
N GLY A 89 6.00 0.05 4.02
CA GLY A 89 5.48 -0.98 4.91
C GLY A 89 6.55 -1.55 5.83
N ILE A 90 6.11 -1.96 7.01
CA ILE A 90 6.87 -2.70 8.00
C ILE A 90 6.00 -3.86 8.46
N ASP A 91 6.50 -5.07 8.31
CA ASP A 91 5.90 -6.28 8.86
C ASP A 91 6.84 -6.98 9.82
N HIS A 92 6.22 -7.62 10.80
CA HIS A 92 6.89 -8.37 11.85
C HIS A 92 6.25 -9.74 11.96
N TYR A 93 7.02 -10.72 11.53
CA TYR A 93 6.61 -12.11 11.43
C TYR A 93 7.30 -12.94 12.50
N THR A 94 6.57 -13.83 13.15
CA THR A 94 7.11 -14.80 14.12
C THR A 94 6.56 -16.18 13.82
N SER A 95 7.39 -17.22 13.90
CA SER A 95 6.96 -18.60 13.67
C SER A 95 7.78 -19.62 14.44
N ALA A 96 7.08 -20.55 15.08
CA ALA A 96 7.70 -21.64 15.84
C ALA A 96 8.30 -22.75 14.97
N SER A 97 7.94 -22.83 13.69
CA SER A 97 8.50 -23.83 12.76
C SER A 97 9.77 -23.35 12.04
N SER A 98 9.96 -22.03 11.91
CA SER A 98 11.17 -21.46 11.30
C SER A 98 12.43 -21.83 12.09
N ASP A 99 12.33 -21.89 13.42
CA ASP A 99 13.45 -22.27 14.30
C ASP A 99 13.94 -23.70 14.13
N MET A 100 13.10 -24.59 13.59
CA MET A 100 13.45 -25.99 13.41
C MET A 100 14.07 -26.30 12.05
N ILE A 101 14.09 -25.32 11.13
CA ILE A 101 14.67 -25.45 9.79
C ILE A 101 16.14 -24.98 9.76
N ASP A 102 16.56 -24.08 10.65
CA ASP A 102 17.93 -23.55 10.65
C ASP A 102 18.89 -24.37 11.52
N LEU A 103 19.71 -25.22 10.90
CA LEU A 103 20.76 -26.00 11.55
C LEU A 103 22.04 -25.18 11.86
N LYS A 104 22.10 -23.87 11.54
CA LYS A 104 23.25 -22.99 11.80
C LYS A 104 22.95 -21.80 12.70
N ALA A 105 21.70 -21.38 12.88
CA ALA A 105 21.34 -20.30 13.80
C ALA A 105 20.90 -20.83 15.18
N ASN A 106 21.81 -21.52 15.88
CA ASN A 106 21.61 -21.86 17.28
C ASN A 106 21.93 -20.66 18.19
N SER A 107 21.31 -19.51 17.92
CA SER A 107 21.37 -18.31 18.75
C SER A 107 20.01 -17.62 18.77
N SER A 108 19.06 -18.18 19.52
CA SER A 108 18.05 -17.50 20.38
C SER A 108 17.26 -16.27 19.88
N ALA A 109 17.37 -15.89 18.60
CA ALA A 109 16.86 -14.63 18.04
C ALA A 109 16.19 -14.79 16.66
N SER A 110 16.17 -15.98 16.04
CA SER A 110 15.47 -16.25 14.75
C SER A 110 13.95 -16.47 14.89
N HIS A 111 13.37 -16.14 16.05
CA HIS A 111 11.93 -16.30 16.29
C HIS A 111 11.08 -15.23 15.58
N ALA A 112 11.71 -14.17 15.09
CA ALA A 112 11.04 -12.96 14.67
C ALA A 112 11.80 -12.19 13.59
N ASP A 113 11.24 -12.11 12.38
CA ASP A 113 11.80 -11.36 11.27
C ASP A 113 11.02 -10.07 11.04
N THR A 114 11.75 -8.96 10.90
CA THR A 114 11.16 -7.67 10.55
C THR A 114 11.57 -7.31 9.15
N ARG A 115 10.58 -7.07 8.30
CA ARG A 115 10.80 -6.66 6.92
C ARG A 115 10.30 -5.24 6.71
N ILE A 116 11.07 -4.49 5.94
CA ILE A 116 10.78 -3.10 5.57
C ILE A 116 10.79 -3.02 4.05
N TYR A 117 9.69 -2.55 3.47
CA TYR A 117 9.49 -2.57 2.02
C TYR A 117 8.95 -1.22 1.50
N PRO A 118 9.85 -0.27 1.19
CA PRO A 118 9.45 0.95 0.50
C PRO A 118 9.19 0.71 -0.99
N ALA A 119 8.18 1.40 -1.53
CA ALA A 119 7.89 1.41 -2.95
C ALA A 119 7.53 2.83 -3.43
N LEU A 120 7.89 3.09 -4.69
CA LEU A 120 7.55 4.30 -5.42
C LEU A 120 6.76 3.91 -6.66
N SER A 121 5.68 4.62 -6.92
CA SER A 121 4.88 4.44 -8.12
C SER A 121 4.60 5.78 -8.80
N TRP A 122 4.48 5.72 -10.12
CA TRP A 122 4.08 6.84 -10.94
C TRP A 122 3.08 6.35 -11.99
N SER A 123 2.02 7.13 -12.20
CA SER A 123 1.15 6.94 -13.35
C SER A 123 0.83 8.27 -14.02
N ARG A 124 0.63 8.24 -15.33
CA ARG A 124 0.13 9.36 -16.12
C ARG A 124 -1.09 8.91 -16.90
N GLU A 125 -2.22 9.49 -16.54
CA GLU A 125 -3.48 9.30 -17.23
C GLU A 125 -3.75 10.47 -18.17
N ASN A 126 -4.10 10.15 -19.42
CA ASN A 126 -4.72 11.08 -20.35
C ASN A 126 -6.22 10.80 -20.36
N GLU A 127 -6.97 11.60 -19.62
CA GLU A 127 -8.42 11.44 -19.46
C GLU A 127 -9.16 11.53 -20.81
N ALA A 128 -8.72 12.42 -21.71
CA ALA A 128 -9.31 12.59 -23.04
C ALA A 128 -9.14 11.37 -23.94
N LYS A 129 -8.04 10.60 -23.78
CA LYS A 129 -7.77 9.38 -24.56
C LYS A 129 -8.07 8.10 -23.79
N GLY A 130 -8.40 8.20 -22.50
CA GLY A 130 -8.56 7.07 -21.61
C GLY A 130 -7.31 6.19 -21.46
N THR A 131 -6.12 6.71 -21.75
CA THR A 131 -4.87 5.94 -21.70
C THR A 131 -4.06 6.26 -20.46
N THR A 132 -3.48 5.24 -19.83
CA THR A 132 -2.64 5.38 -18.65
C THR A 132 -1.29 4.70 -18.88
N LEU A 133 -0.22 5.41 -18.59
CA LEU A 133 1.13 4.86 -18.47
C LEU A 133 1.48 4.73 -16.99
N MET A 134 2.20 3.68 -16.63
CA MET A 134 2.56 3.36 -15.25
C MET A 134 4.02 2.94 -15.18
N ALA A 135 4.69 3.31 -14.10
CA ALA A 135 5.98 2.76 -13.72
C ALA A 135 6.10 2.72 -12.20
N GLY A 136 6.91 1.82 -11.68
CA GLY A 136 7.18 1.73 -10.26
C GLY A 136 8.49 1.03 -9.96
N ALA A 137 9.00 1.27 -8.76
CA ALA A 137 10.17 0.62 -8.19
C ALA A 137 9.86 0.24 -6.74
N MET A 138 10.38 -0.88 -6.31
CA MET A 138 10.18 -1.42 -4.96
C MET A 138 11.48 -2.00 -4.45
N PHE A 139 11.70 -1.84 -3.16
CA PHE A 139 12.80 -2.45 -2.43
C PHE A 139 12.21 -3.13 -1.20
N SER A 140 12.79 -4.24 -0.80
CA SER A 140 12.41 -4.95 0.42
C SER A 140 13.67 -5.48 1.08
N THR A 141 13.77 -5.32 2.38
CA THR A 141 14.84 -5.90 3.20
C THR A 141 14.22 -6.58 4.42
N GLU A 142 14.71 -7.77 4.69
CA GLU A 142 14.46 -8.62 5.85
C GLU A 142 15.83 -9.09 6.34
N PHE A 143 15.97 -9.48 7.61
CA PHE A 143 17.25 -9.71 8.33
C PHE A 143 18.50 -9.94 7.44
N ASP A 144 18.53 -11.01 6.66
CA ASP A 144 19.61 -11.37 5.73
C ASP A 144 19.18 -11.38 4.24
N TYR A 145 17.94 -11.03 3.93
CA TYR A 145 17.36 -11.10 2.60
C TYR A 145 16.99 -9.72 2.05
N GLN A 146 17.45 -9.42 0.84
CA GLN A 146 17.13 -8.18 0.14
C GLN A 146 16.59 -8.47 -1.26
N SER A 147 15.56 -7.72 -1.67
CA SER A 147 15.03 -7.76 -3.03
C SER A 147 14.75 -6.36 -3.57
N VAL A 148 14.94 -6.22 -4.88
CA VAL A 148 14.65 -5.01 -5.65
C VAL A 148 13.75 -5.41 -6.80
N GLY A 149 12.72 -4.61 -7.09
CA GLY A 149 11.82 -4.82 -8.20
C GLY A 149 11.49 -3.52 -8.92
N ALA A 150 11.11 -3.65 -10.18
CA ALA A 150 10.60 -2.54 -10.98
C ALA A 150 9.46 -3.03 -11.88
N ASN A 151 8.52 -2.15 -12.21
CA ASN A 151 7.43 -2.42 -13.13
C ASN A 151 7.21 -1.25 -14.07
N ILE A 152 6.71 -1.55 -15.26
CA ILE A 152 6.21 -0.59 -16.24
C ILE A 152 4.89 -1.14 -16.82
N GLY A 153 3.97 -0.26 -17.20
CA GLY A 153 2.65 -0.68 -17.66
C GLY A 153 1.96 0.34 -18.56
N PHE A 154 1.02 -0.15 -19.36
CA PHE A 154 0.11 0.64 -20.18
C PHE A 154 -1.31 0.09 -20.04
N ALA A 155 -2.29 0.98 -19.89
CA ALA A 155 -3.70 0.64 -19.84
C ALA A 155 -4.51 1.58 -20.75
N LYS A 156 -5.62 1.09 -21.31
CA LYS A 156 -6.57 1.89 -22.09
C LYS A 156 -8.00 1.54 -21.69
N LYS A 157 -8.75 2.56 -21.25
CA LYS A 157 -10.19 2.47 -20.99
C LYS A 157 -10.91 2.22 -22.31
N GLN A 158 -11.74 1.18 -22.35
CA GLN A 158 -12.64 0.91 -23.47
C GLN A 158 -14.02 1.47 -23.14
N ALA A 159 -14.65 2.13 -24.11
CA ALA A 159 -16.04 2.52 -23.95
C ALA A 159 -16.90 1.27 -24.11
N THR A 160 -17.63 0.88 -23.06
CA THR A 160 -18.65 -0.16 -23.16
C THR A 160 -19.88 0.41 -23.88
N GLU A 161 -20.52 -0.40 -24.70
CA GLU A 161 -21.68 -0.02 -25.54
C GLU A 161 -22.82 0.66 -24.74
N TRP A 162 -23.01 0.24 -23.48
CA TRP A 162 -23.95 0.84 -22.53
C TRP A 162 -23.69 2.32 -22.21
N ALA A 163 -22.43 2.74 -22.15
CA ALA A 163 -22.06 4.14 -21.90
C ALA A 163 -22.47 5.05 -23.07
N ASN A 164 -22.36 4.54 -24.30
CA ASN A 164 -22.80 5.26 -25.51
C ASN A 164 -24.33 5.38 -25.57
N LEU A 165 -25.07 4.34 -25.18
CA LEU A 165 -26.54 4.37 -25.14
C LEU A 165 -27.08 5.39 -24.13
N LEU A 166 -26.47 5.49 -22.95
CA LEU A 166 -26.85 6.48 -21.92
C LEU A 166 -26.51 7.92 -22.34
N GLN A 167 -25.44 8.12 -23.10
CA GLN A 167 -25.06 9.43 -23.61
C GLN A 167 -25.98 9.88 -24.77
N ASN A 168 -26.43 8.93 -25.60
CA ASN A 168 -27.33 9.21 -26.72
C ASN A 168 -28.78 9.45 -26.26
N SER A 169 -29.27 8.71 -25.27
CA SER A 169 -30.60 8.94 -24.67
C SER A 169 -30.73 10.30 -23.97
N ARG A 170 -29.67 10.78 -23.30
CA ARG A 170 -29.65 12.13 -22.73
C ARG A 170 -29.68 13.25 -23.78
N ARG A 171 -29.14 13.02 -24.99
CA ARG A 171 -29.24 13.97 -26.11
C ARG A 171 -30.63 14.02 -26.73
N ILE A 172 -31.39 12.93 -26.67
CA ILE A 172 -32.75 12.85 -27.22
C ILE A 172 -33.76 13.53 -26.28
N SER A 173 -33.54 13.49 -24.97
CA SER A 173 -34.43 14.11 -23.97
C SER A 173 -34.36 15.64 -23.88
N THR A 174 -33.39 16.29 -24.55
CA THR A 174 -33.21 17.75 -24.53
C THR A 174 -33.64 18.44 -25.83
N ARG A 175 -34.49 17.79 -26.63
CA ARG A 175 -35.17 18.40 -27.79
C ARG A 175 -36.67 18.44 -27.59
#